data_AF-A0A7W0VMA6-F1
#
_entry.id   AF-A0A7W0VMA6-F1
#
_cell.length_a   1.000
_cell.length_b   1.000
_cell.length_c   1.000
_cell.angle_alpha   90.00
_cell.angle_beta   90.00
_cell.angle_gamma   90.00
#
_symmetry.space_group_name_H-M   'P 1'
#
loop_
_entity.id
_entity.type
_entity.pdbx_description
1 polymer ?
#
loop_
_entity_poly.entity_id
_entity_poly.type
_entity_poly.pdbx_seq_one_letter_code
_entity_poly.pdbx_strand_id
1 'polypeptide(L)'
;MVVVIVLALTAQVRAESQERKSPNVATALAYAGAFAAPALSLVNFTLEMETPRERRIGYTLIGVESVLMVLGPSAGHWYTGRFTSPGLGIRAGGVAVLATGFVGLVHCVSPDVDCGRRDWESYATVGLLTIGTTGVILGTLLDTTDASRAARRWNREHGVEAVIAPTVTPSGAGLAVAGRF
;
A
#
# COMPACT_ATOMS: atom_id res chain seq x y z
N MET A 1 -7.74 -1.37 22.28
CA MET A 1 -7.30 0.05 22.24
C MET A 1 -6.94 0.55 20.83
N VAL A 2 -6.34 -0.27 19.95
CA VAL A 2 -5.92 0.17 18.59
C VAL A 2 -7.10 0.59 17.69
N VAL A 3 -8.27 -0.05 17.79
CA VAL A 3 -9.45 0.23 16.94
C VAL A 3 -10.05 1.63 17.19
N VAL A 4 -9.94 2.15 18.42
CA VAL A 4 -10.53 3.45 18.79
C VAL A 4 -9.71 4.61 18.21
N ILE A 5 -8.40 4.43 18.02
CA ILE A 5 -7.50 5.46 17.44
C ILE A 5 -7.77 5.63 15.94
N VAL A 6 -8.09 4.55 15.22
CA VAL A 6 -8.39 4.61 13.77
C VAL A 6 -9.73 5.31 13.49
N LEU A 7 -10.71 5.15 14.37
CA LEU A 7 -12.03 5.80 14.22
C LEU A 7 -12.01 7.29 14.56
N ALA A 8 -11.20 7.71 15.55
CA ALA A 8 -11.08 9.13 15.90
C ALA A 8 -10.44 9.97 14.78
N LEU A 9 -9.52 9.39 14.00
CA LEU A 9 -8.84 10.08 12.90
C LEU A 9 -9.70 10.22 11.63
N THR A 10 -10.70 9.37 11.43
CA THR A 10 -11.55 9.42 10.21
C THR A 10 -12.69 10.44 10.32
N ALA A 11 -13.11 10.83 11.52
CA ALA A 11 -14.21 11.75 11.74
C ALA A 11 -13.88 13.24 11.46
N GLN A 12 -12.62 13.66 11.59
CA GLN A 12 -12.23 15.06 11.35
C GLN A 12 -11.97 15.41 9.87
N VAL A 13 -11.99 14.44 8.96
CA VAL A 13 -11.55 14.63 7.56
C VAL A 13 -12.68 15.12 6.63
N ARG A 14 -13.90 15.35 7.12
CA ARG A 14 -15.11 15.38 6.26
C ARG A 14 -15.72 16.75 5.93
N ALA A 15 -15.07 17.89 6.19
CA ALA A 15 -15.74 19.19 5.99
C ALA A 15 -14.94 20.30 5.27
N GLU A 16 -13.80 20.02 4.63
CA GLU A 16 -13.03 21.06 3.94
C GLU A 16 -13.03 20.93 2.40
N SER A 17 -13.42 22.04 1.78
CA SER A 17 -13.49 22.36 0.35
C SER A 17 -12.22 21.98 -0.41
N GLN A 18 -12.32 21.21 -1.51
CA GLN A 18 -11.24 20.93 -2.48
C GLN A 18 -9.82 20.99 -1.87
N GLU A 19 -9.67 20.31 -0.75
CA GLU A 19 -8.63 20.68 0.20
C GLU A 19 -7.29 20.18 -0.33
N ARG A 20 -6.31 21.08 -0.32
CA ARG A 20 -4.94 20.81 -0.74
C ARG A 20 -4.46 19.56 0.00
N LYS A 21 -4.26 18.45 -0.73
CA LYS A 21 -3.88 17.15 -0.19
C LYS A 21 -2.49 17.23 0.41
N SER A 22 -2.35 16.88 1.68
CA SER A 22 -1.06 16.92 2.37
C SER A 22 -0.14 15.80 1.88
N PRO A 23 1.08 16.10 1.37
CA PRO A 23 2.05 15.07 1.00
C PRO A 23 2.46 14.18 2.18
N ASN A 24 2.48 14.73 3.39
CA ASN A 24 2.87 13.99 4.60
C ASN A 24 1.80 12.96 4.98
N VAL A 25 0.51 13.31 4.83
CA VAL A 25 -0.60 12.38 5.08
C VAL A 25 -0.58 11.24 4.05
N ALA A 26 -0.36 11.55 2.76
CA ALA A 26 -0.25 10.54 1.72
C ALA A 26 0.89 9.55 2.01
N THR A 27 2.07 10.05 2.37
CA THR A 27 3.23 9.22 2.75
C THR A 27 2.95 8.39 4.00
N ALA A 28 2.36 8.98 5.04
CA ALA A 28 2.03 8.28 6.28
C ALA A 28 1.04 7.14 6.03
N LEU A 29 0.01 7.35 5.19
CA LEU A 29 -0.95 6.32 4.80
C LEU A 29 -0.28 5.19 4.01
N ALA A 30 0.63 5.51 3.08
CA ALA A 30 1.36 4.50 2.32
C ALA A 30 2.25 3.63 3.23
N TYR A 31 2.98 4.23 4.17
CA TYR A 31 3.77 3.48 5.15
C TYR A 31 2.90 2.67 6.10
N ALA A 32 1.84 3.26 6.65
CA ALA A 32 0.91 2.54 7.51
C ALA A 32 0.33 1.30 6.80
N GLY A 33 -0.06 1.46 5.53
CA GLY A 33 -0.50 0.35 4.69
C GLY A 33 0.58 -0.71 4.43
N ALA A 34 1.82 -0.29 4.20
CA ALA A 34 2.95 -1.21 3.99
C ALA A 34 3.29 -2.05 5.21
N PHE A 35 3.16 -1.49 6.42
CA PHE A 35 3.44 -2.19 7.67
C PHE A 35 2.23 -2.90 8.28
N ALA A 36 1.01 -2.64 7.78
CA ALA A 36 -0.21 -3.25 8.31
C ALA A 36 -0.20 -4.79 8.20
N ALA A 37 0.20 -5.32 7.04
CA ALA A 37 0.25 -6.78 6.84
C ALA A 37 1.31 -7.45 7.74
N PRO A 38 2.60 -7.05 7.75
CA PRO A 38 3.60 -7.62 8.67
C PRO A 38 3.21 -7.53 10.15
N ALA A 39 2.59 -6.41 10.57
CA ALA A 39 2.11 -6.26 11.93
C ALA A 39 1.00 -7.27 12.25
N LEU A 40 0.11 -7.55 11.29
CA LEU A 40 -0.92 -8.57 11.43
C LEU A 40 -0.33 -9.99 11.42
N SER A 41 0.71 -10.25 10.62
CA SER A 41 1.44 -11.53 10.62
C SER A 41 2.03 -11.83 12.00
N LEU A 42 2.62 -10.82 12.66
CA LEU A 42 3.16 -10.97 14.03
C LEU A 42 2.06 -11.34 15.03
N VAL A 43 0.89 -10.72 14.93
CA VAL A 43 -0.28 -11.08 15.76
C VAL A 43 -0.70 -12.51 15.47
N ASN A 44 -0.80 -12.90 14.20
CA ASN A 44 -1.20 -14.23 13.80
C ASN A 44 -0.21 -15.31 14.29
N PHE A 45 1.09 -15.00 14.33
CA PHE A 45 2.13 -15.90 14.85
C PHE A 45 1.98 -16.17 16.35
N THR A 46 1.41 -15.23 17.11
CA THR A 46 1.17 -15.38 18.56
C THR A 46 -0.13 -16.12 18.90
N LEU A 47 -0.99 -16.39 17.91
CA LEU A 47 -2.24 -17.11 18.13
C LEU A 47 -1.99 -18.61 18.07
N GLU A 48 -2.16 -19.28 19.21
CA GLU A 48 -2.20 -20.74 19.26
C GLU A 48 -3.45 -21.24 18.51
N MET A 49 -3.26 -22.14 17.56
CA MET A 49 -4.34 -22.67 16.70
C MET A 49 -4.86 -24.03 17.20
N GLU A 50 -5.11 -24.14 18.50
CA GLU A 50 -5.53 -25.42 19.11
C GLU A 50 -7.00 -25.72 18.83
N THR A 51 -7.87 -24.71 18.94
CA THR A 51 -9.31 -24.89 18.78
C THR A 51 -9.77 -24.72 17.33
N PRO A 52 -10.88 -25.36 16.90
CA PRO A 52 -11.48 -25.12 15.59
C PRO A 52 -11.88 -23.64 15.36
N ARG A 53 -12.20 -22.91 16.43
CA ARG A 53 -12.55 -21.48 16.36
C ARG A 53 -11.32 -20.63 16.06
N GLU A 54 -10.20 -20.88 16.72
CA GLU A 54 -8.93 -20.16 16.48
C GLU A 54 -8.44 -20.38 15.05
N ARG A 55 -8.54 -21.61 14.52
CA ARG A 55 -8.20 -21.88 13.10
C ARG A 55 -9.01 -21.05 12.12
N ARG A 56 -10.33 -20.90 12.33
CA ARG A 56 -11.18 -20.04 11.49
C ARG A 56 -10.75 -18.57 11.55
N ILE A 57 -10.36 -18.09 12.73
CA ILE A 57 -9.84 -16.73 12.91
C ILE A 57 -8.51 -16.59 12.16
N GLY A 58 -7.58 -17.54 12.31
CA GLY A 58 -6.30 -17.55 11.61
C GLY A 58 -6.44 -17.49 10.09
N TYR A 59 -7.33 -18.31 9.50
CA TYR A 59 -7.59 -18.25 8.04
C TYR A 59 -8.19 -16.91 7.60
N THR A 60 -9.07 -16.33 8.42
CA THR A 60 -9.63 -15.00 8.14
C THR A 60 -8.55 -13.92 8.18
N LEU A 61 -7.65 -13.99 9.17
CA LEU A 61 -6.52 -13.06 9.30
C LEU A 61 -5.56 -13.16 8.13
N ILE A 62 -5.21 -14.37 7.67
CA ILE A 62 -4.38 -14.58 6.48
C ILE A 62 -5.02 -13.95 5.23
N GLY A 63 -6.35 -14.09 5.08
CA GLY A 63 -7.08 -13.44 3.99
C GLY A 63 -6.99 -11.92 4.04
N VAL A 64 -7.21 -11.33 5.22
CA VAL A 64 -7.10 -9.87 5.43
C VAL A 64 -5.67 -9.39 5.23
N GLU A 65 -4.67 -10.11 5.76
CA GLU A 65 -3.25 -9.84 5.58
C GLU A 65 -2.86 -9.80 4.11
N SER A 66 -3.31 -10.78 3.33
CA SER A 66 -3.07 -10.85 1.89
C SER A 66 -3.61 -9.62 1.16
N VAL A 67 -4.85 -9.22 1.49
CA VAL A 67 -5.47 -8.01 0.91
C VAL A 67 -4.70 -6.75 1.32
N LEU A 68 -4.31 -6.63 2.59
CA LEU A 68 -3.53 -5.49 3.09
C LEU A 68 -2.14 -5.42 2.46
N MET A 69 -1.49 -6.56 2.22
CA MET A 69 -0.20 -6.60 1.54
C MET A 69 -0.29 -6.07 0.10
N VAL A 70 -1.36 -6.42 -0.62
CA VAL A 70 -1.58 -5.99 -2.01
C VAL A 70 -2.12 -4.57 -2.12
N LEU A 71 -2.95 -4.11 -1.18
CA LEU A 71 -3.66 -2.84 -1.32
C LEU A 71 -3.15 -1.76 -0.38
N GLY A 72 -2.65 -2.12 0.80
CA GLY A 72 -2.25 -1.21 1.87
C GLY A 72 -1.31 -0.10 1.39
N PRO A 73 -0.14 -0.41 0.81
CA PRO A 73 0.78 0.61 0.29
C PRO A 73 0.15 1.61 -0.69
N SER A 74 -0.91 1.25 -1.42
CA SER A 74 -1.63 2.17 -2.33
C SER A 74 -2.53 3.17 -1.62
N ALA A 75 -2.74 3.06 -0.30
CA ALA A 75 -3.62 3.97 0.44
C ALA A 75 -3.25 5.46 0.26
N GLY A 76 -1.94 5.77 0.14
CA GLY A 76 -1.47 7.12 -0.15
C GLY A 76 -1.91 7.64 -1.53
N HIS A 77 -1.98 6.77 -2.55
CA HIS A 77 -2.48 7.12 -3.88
C HIS A 77 -4.00 7.29 -3.89
N TRP A 78 -4.73 6.42 -3.17
CA TRP A 78 -6.19 6.51 -3.03
C TRP A 78 -6.63 7.78 -2.32
N TYR A 79 -5.87 8.24 -1.32
CA TYR A 79 -6.07 9.54 -0.69
C TYR A 79 -6.06 10.71 -1.70
N THR A 80 -5.33 10.55 -2.81
CA THR A 80 -5.25 11.52 -3.92
C THR A 80 -6.17 11.18 -5.09
N GLY A 81 -7.18 10.32 -4.90
CA GLY A 81 -8.14 9.94 -5.95
C GLY A 81 -7.57 9.01 -7.04
N ARG A 82 -6.33 8.55 -6.92
CA ARG A 82 -5.69 7.65 -7.90
C ARG A 82 -5.81 6.21 -7.43
N PHE A 83 -6.78 5.48 -7.98
CA PHE A 83 -7.04 4.09 -7.60
C PHE A 83 -5.98 3.10 -8.10
N THR A 84 -5.25 3.46 -9.15
CA THR A 84 -4.18 2.65 -9.74
C THR A 84 -2.82 3.33 -9.55
N SER A 85 -1.79 2.51 -9.34
CA SER A 85 -0.39 2.94 -9.31
C SER A 85 0.50 1.88 -9.98
N PRO A 86 1.68 2.28 -10.51
CA PRO A 86 2.63 1.31 -11.04
C PRO A 86 3.03 0.26 -9.99
N GLY A 87 3.20 0.66 -8.73
CA GLY A 87 3.53 -0.24 -7.63
C GLY A 87 2.42 -1.27 -7.36
N LEU A 88 1.15 -0.90 -7.47
CA LEU A 88 0.02 -1.85 -7.38
C LEU A 88 0.09 -2.90 -8.49
N GLY A 89 0.40 -2.50 -9.73
CA GLY A 89 0.55 -3.42 -10.86
C GLY A 89 1.66 -4.45 -10.63
N ILE A 90 2.83 -3.99 -10.17
CA ILE A 90 3.96 -4.88 -9.85
C ILE A 90 3.61 -5.79 -8.67
N ARG A 91 2.94 -5.30 -7.62
CA ARG A 91 2.50 -6.13 -6.49
C ARG A 91 1.49 -7.18 -6.90
N ALA A 92 0.50 -6.83 -7.72
CA ALA A 92 -0.47 -7.80 -8.22
C ALA A 92 0.21 -8.91 -9.05
N GLY A 93 1.15 -8.55 -9.94
CA GLY A 93 1.96 -9.52 -10.68
C GLY A 93 2.84 -10.38 -9.76
N GLY A 94 3.52 -9.77 -8.80
CA GLY A 94 4.35 -10.46 -7.81
C GLY A 94 3.56 -11.45 -6.97
N VAL A 95 2.35 -11.07 -6.54
CA VAL A 95 1.44 -11.95 -5.78
C VAL A 95 0.95 -13.11 -6.63
N ALA A 96 0.64 -12.90 -7.92
CA ALA A 96 0.27 -13.99 -8.82
C ALA A 96 1.42 -15.02 -8.99
N VAL A 97 2.65 -14.53 -9.16
CA VAL A 97 3.86 -15.38 -9.23
C VAL A 97 4.10 -16.10 -7.91
N LEU A 98 3.97 -15.40 -6.78
CA LEU A 98 4.12 -15.96 -5.44
C LEU A 98 3.08 -17.05 -5.17
N ALA A 99 1.81 -16.82 -5.53
CA ALA A 99 0.73 -17.80 -5.40
C ALA A 99 1.03 -19.05 -6.23
N THR A 100 1.57 -18.90 -7.44
CA THR A 100 1.98 -20.04 -8.29
C THR A 100 3.08 -20.85 -7.62
N GLY A 101 4.10 -20.18 -7.05
CA GLY A 101 5.14 -20.85 -6.26
C GLY A 101 4.58 -21.54 -5.02
N PHE A 102 3.62 -20.93 -4.33
CA PHE A 102 3.00 -21.50 -3.14
C PHE A 102 2.18 -22.76 -3.46
N VAL A 103 1.46 -22.79 -4.59
CA VAL A 103 0.76 -23.99 -5.06
C VAL A 103 1.76 -25.13 -5.31
N GLY A 104 2.89 -24.85 -5.95
CA GLY A 104 3.97 -25.83 -6.13
C GLY A 104 4.51 -26.36 -4.80
N LEU A 105 4.73 -25.47 -3.82
CA LEU A 105 5.17 -25.84 -2.48
C LEU A 105 4.16 -26.75 -1.77
N VAL A 106 2.87 -26.40 -1.79
CA VAL A 106 1.80 -27.19 -1.14
C VAL A 106 1.68 -28.57 -1.77
N HIS A 107 1.79 -28.68 -3.10
CA HIS A 107 1.79 -29.99 -3.77
C HIS A 107 2.94 -30.89 -3.31
N CYS A 108 4.11 -30.31 -3.02
CA CYS A 108 5.27 -31.07 -2.55
C CYS A 108 5.24 -31.46 -1.08
N VAL A 109 4.40 -30.83 -0.26
CA VAL A 109 4.21 -31.21 1.15
C VAL A 109 3.21 -32.38 1.28
N SER A 110 2.50 -32.72 0.22
CA SER A 110 1.60 -33.88 0.22
C SER A 110 2.39 -35.19 0.31
N PRO A 111 2.04 -36.11 1.24
CA PRO A 111 2.75 -37.38 1.40
C PRO A 111 2.67 -38.30 0.17
N ASP A 112 1.74 -38.03 -0.74
CA ASP A 112 1.53 -38.82 -1.96
C ASP A 112 2.41 -38.37 -3.15
N VAL A 113 3.19 -37.30 -3.01
CA VAL A 113 3.98 -36.69 -4.10
C VAL A 113 5.48 -36.75 -3.78
N ASP A 114 6.22 -37.57 -4.54
CA ASP A 114 7.68 -37.71 -4.42
C ASP A 114 8.41 -36.55 -5.13
N CYS A 115 8.39 -35.35 -4.53
CA CYS A 115 9.13 -34.18 -5.04
C CYS A 115 10.66 -34.28 -4.88
N GLY A 116 11.16 -35.28 -4.15
CA GLY A 116 12.58 -35.42 -3.81
C GLY A 116 13.46 -35.96 -4.95
N ARG A 117 12.87 -36.44 -6.05
CA ARG A 117 13.62 -37.10 -7.14
C ARG A 117 14.01 -36.20 -8.31
N ARG A 118 13.56 -34.94 -8.34
CA ARG A 118 13.83 -33.99 -9.43
C ARG A 118 14.29 -32.66 -8.87
N ASP A 119 15.60 -32.52 -8.71
CA ASP A 119 16.25 -31.31 -8.17
C ASP A 119 15.78 -30.02 -8.84
N TRP A 120 15.45 -30.07 -10.13
CA TRP A 120 15.01 -28.89 -10.91
C TRP A 120 13.63 -28.34 -10.52
N GLU A 121 12.70 -29.18 -10.04
CA GLU A 121 11.34 -28.74 -9.65
C GLU A 121 11.39 -27.91 -8.34
N SER A 122 12.32 -28.25 -7.44
CA SER A 122 12.57 -27.51 -6.20
C SER A 122 13.13 -26.11 -6.48
N TYR A 123 14.11 -25.98 -7.38
CA TYR A 123 14.68 -24.67 -7.73
C TYR A 123 13.68 -23.75 -8.42
N ALA A 124 12.80 -24.30 -9.27
CA ALA A 124 11.75 -23.51 -9.92
C ALA A 124 10.78 -22.92 -8.90
N THR A 125 10.34 -23.71 -7.91
CA THR A 125 9.43 -23.27 -6.86
C THR A 125 10.04 -22.16 -6.00
N VAL A 126 11.28 -22.34 -5.53
CA VAL A 126 12.01 -21.31 -4.77
C VAL A 126 12.24 -20.06 -5.61
N GLY A 127 12.54 -20.23 -6.90
CA GLY A 127 12.68 -19.13 -7.85
C GLY A 127 11.41 -18.30 -7.99
N LEU A 128 10.25 -18.95 -8.16
CA LEU A 128 8.94 -18.27 -8.24
C LEU A 128 8.63 -17.52 -6.94
N LEU A 129 8.82 -18.14 -5.78
CA LEU A 129 8.61 -17.48 -4.48
C LEU A 129 9.51 -16.25 -4.33
N THR A 130 10.77 -16.35 -4.74
CA THR A 130 11.74 -15.26 -4.68
C THR A 130 11.33 -14.11 -5.61
N ILE A 131 11.06 -14.40 -6.88
CA ILE A 131 10.63 -13.41 -7.88
C ILE A 131 9.34 -12.73 -7.44
N GLY A 132 8.35 -13.49 -6.98
CA GLY A 132 7.08 -12.98 -6.49
C GLY A 132 7.27 -12.03 -5.30
N THR A 133 8.08 -12.44 -4.32
CA THR A 133 8.40 -11.63 -3.13
C THR A 133 9.14 -10.34 -3.51
N THR A 134 10.13 -10.43 -4.39
CA THR A 134 10.86 -9.26 -4.90
C THR A 134 9.91 -8.29 -5.60
N GLY A 135 8.98 -8.79 -6.42
CA GLY A 135 7.95 -7.97 -7.05
C GLY A 135 7.09 -7.24 -6.02
N VAL A 136 6.65 -7.93 -4.97
CA VAL A 136 5.85 -7.31 -3.91
C VAL A 136 6.62 -6.19 -3.19
N ILE A 137 7.89 -6.43 -2.84
CA ILE A 137 8.75 -5.45 -2.17
C ILE A 137 8.99 -4.23 -3.08
N LEU A 138 9.38 -4.45 -4.34
CA LEU A 138 9.65 -3.36 -5.27
C LEU A 138 8.41 -2.50 -5.53
N GLY A 139 7.25 -3.12 -5.74
CA GLY A 139 6.01 -2.37 -5.91
C GLY A 139 5.60 -1.59 -4.65
N THR A 140 5.87 -2.13 -3.46
CA THR A 140 5.66 -1.41 -2.18
C THR A 140 6.56 -0.18 -2.07
N LEU A 141 7.85 -0.30 -2.42
CA LEU A 141 8.80 0.81 -2.39
C LEU A 141 8.42 1.91 -3.39
N LEU A 142 7.95 1.54 -4.59
CA LEU A 142 7.47 2.50 -5.56
C LEU A 142 6.28 3.29 -5.03
N ASP A 143 5.26 2.62 -4.47
CA ASP A 143 4.07 3.31 -3.95
C ASP A 143 4.39 4.21 -2.75
N THR A 144 5.23 3.76 -1.83
CA THR A 144 5.61 4.56 -0.64
C THR A 144 6.42 5.81 -1.01
N THR A 145 7.34 5.71 -1.99
CA THR A 145 8.16 6.84 -2.43
C THR A 145 7.38 7.83 -3.31
N ASP A 146 6.44 7.35 -4.13
CA ASP A 146 5.65 8.19 -5.03
C ASP A 146 4.38 8.78 -4.39
N ALA A 147 3.94 8.32 -3.21
CA ALA A 147 2.75 8.85 -2.52
C ALA A 147 2.78 10.37 -2.34
N SER A 148 3.92 10.93 -1.89
CA SER A 148 4.09 12.39 -1.73
C SER A 148 4.01 13.14 -3.07
N ARG A 149 4.50 12.52 -4.16
CA ARG A 149 4.46 13.09 -5.50
C ARG A 149 3.04 13.06 -6.06
N ALA A 150 2.26 12.03 -5.76
CA ALA A 150 0.85 11.94 -6.13
C ALA A 150 0.05 13.10 -5.49
N ALA A 151 0.27 13.40 -4.21
CA ALA A 151 -0.40 14.52 -3.54
C ALA A 151 0.00 15.87 -4.13
N ARG A 152 1.30 16.11 -4.37
CA ARG A 152 1.77 17.34 -5.04
C ARG A 152 1.18 17.48 -6.43
N ARG A 153 1.09 16.39 -7.19
CA ARG A 153 0.52 16.39 -8.53
C ARG A 153 -0.98 16.68 -8.50
N TRP A 154 -1.72 16.04 -7.59
CA TRP A 154 -3.14 16.34 -7.36
C TRP A 154 -3.36 17.81 -7.05
N ASN A 155 -2.57 18.39 -6.14
CA ASN A 155 -2.67 19.80 -5.78
C ASN A 155 -2.35 20.74 -6.92
N ARG A 156 -1.42 20.37 -7.82
CA ARG A 156 -1.20 21.15 -9.04
C ARG A 156 -2.39 21.03 -9.99
N GLU A 157 -2.90 19.81 -10.19
CA GLU A 157 -4.01 19.51 -11.11
C GLU A 157 -5.35 20.13 -10.65
N HIS A 158 -5.61 20.19 -9.35
CA HIS A 158 -6.90 20.58 -8.75
C HIS A 158 -6.83 21.79 -7.82
N GLY A 159 -5.65 22.34 -7.58
CA GLY A 159 -5.49 23.53 -6.76
C GLY A 159 -5.76 24.79 -7.56
N VAL A 160 -6.68 25.62 -7.08
CA VAL A 160 -6.74 27.02 -7.44
C VAL A 160 -5.57 27.71 -6.74
N GLU A 161 -4.42 27.81 -7.40
CA GLU A 161 -3.30 28.58 -6.90
C GLU A 161 -3.56 30.05 -7.19
N ALA A 162 -4.14 30.78 -6.24
CA ALA A 162 -4.08 32.24 -6.23
C ALA A 162 -2.79 32.65 -5.51
N VAL A 163 -1.82 33.18 -6.27
CA VAL A 163 -0.60 33.78 -5.74
C VAL A 163 -0.83 35.28 -5.62
N ILE A 164 -0.84 35.76 -4.38
CA ILE A 164 -0.83 37.20 -4.08
C ILE A 164 0.64 37.60 -3.87
N ALA A 165 1.18 38.40 -4.78
CA ALA A 165 2.56 38.89 -4.70
C ALA A 165 2.56 40.42 -4.57
N PRO A 166 3.30 41.00 -3.61
CA PRO A 166 3.50 42.44 -3.56
C PRO A 166 4.29 42.88 -4.79
N THR A 167 3.87 43.98 -5.42
CA THR A 167 4.56 44.61 -6.55
C THR A 167 5.02 45.99 -6.16
N VAL A 168 6.26 46.34 -6.50
CA VAL A 168 6.81 47.68 -6.31
C VAL A 168 7.24 48.20 -7.66
N THR A 169 6.77 49.40 -7.99
CA THR A 169 7.11 50.15 -9.20
C THR A 169 7.72 51.49 -8.82
N PRO A 170 8.45 52.19 -9.73
CA PRO A 170 8.98 53.51 -9.44
C PRO A 170 7.92 54.55 -9.03
N SER A 171 6.66 54.32 -9.38
CA SER A 171 5.51 55.21 -9.10
C SER A 171 4.63 54.77 -7.92
N GLY A 172 4.90 53.62 -7.29
CA GLY A 172 4.11 53.15 -6.14
C GLY A 172 4.20 51.65 -5.86
N ALA A 173 3.51 51.21 -4.81
CA ALA A 173 3.41 49.81 -4.39
C ALA A 173 1.97 49.28 -4.51
N GLY A 174 1.82 48.00 -4.82
CA GLY A 174 0.52 47.33 -4.97
C GLY A 174 0.59 45.82 -4.74
N LEU A 175 -0.49 45.12 -5.11
CA LEU A 175 -0.60 43.66 -5.07
C LEU A 175 -0.93 43.15 -6.47
N ALA A 176 -0.20 42.14 -6.93
CA ALA A 176 -0.58 41.32 -8.08
C ALA A 176 -1.24 40.04 -7.60
N VAL A 177 -2.37 39.70 -8.21
CA VAL A 177 -3.00 38.39 -8.07
C VAL A 177 -2.74 37.65 -9.36
N ALA A 178 -1.91 36.61 -9.30
CA ALA A 178 -1.77 35.65 -10.38
C ALA A 178 -2.49 34.37 -9.95
N GLY A 179 -3.10 33.66 -10.89
CA GLY A 179 -3.58 32.34 -10.55
C GLY A 179 -3.86 31.43 -11.72
N ARG A 180 -3.99 30.15 -11.38
CA ARG A 180 -4.42 29.09 -12.29
C ARG A 180 -5.80 28.64 -11.84
N PHE A 181 -6.79 28.89 -12.69
CA PHE A 181 -8.20 28.57 -12.47
C PHE A 181 -8.60 27.40 -13.38
#